data_AF-A0A6G1REP3-F1
#
_entry.id   AF-A0A6G1REP3-F1
#
_cell.length_a   1.000
_cell.length_b   1.000
_cell.length_c   1.000
_cell.angle_alpha   90.00
_cell.angle_beta   90.00
_cell.angle_gamma   90.00
#
_symmetry.space_group_name_H-M   'P 1'
#
loop_
_entity.id
_entity.type
_entity.pdbx_description
1 polymer ?
#
loop_
_entity_poly.entity_id
_entity_poly.type
_entity_poly.pdbx_seq_one_letter_code
_entity_poly.pdbx_strand_id
1 'polypeptide(L)'
;DHKDTAVQDPFSPSLESLLKINYNTMDGLIDRQSFHGLYAVQDGLPLNPMGRTGLRGRGRLHCFGPNHALHPIVTRWRRNLDGSIIRKTLKKMLEVLVAQYPLSDVWALPGGSLEPGETLPLKLKWILRREFWLQFQNLLKQGTEVHKGYLDDPRNTDNAWVETVAVSVHFDTQ
;
A
#
# COMPACT_ATOMS: atom_id res chain seq x y z
N ASP A 1 17.93 -23.49 -35.95
CA ASP A 1 18.50 -23.06 -34.65
C ASP A 1 18.20 -21.60 -34.35
N HIS A 2 16.95 -21.32 -33.97
CA HIS A 2 16.60 -20.02 -33.39
C HIS A 2 17.06 -20.03 -31.94
N LYS A 3 18.21 -19.39 -31.68
CA LYS A 3 18.61 -19.04 -30.31
C LYS A 3 17.59 -18.01 -29.81
N ASP A 4 16.65 -18.49 -28.98
CA ASP A 4 15.85 -17.65 -28.11
C ASP A 4 16.82 -16.83 -27.25
N THR A 5 17.07 -15.61 -27.69
CA THR A 5 17.80 -14.63 -26.90
C THR A 5 16.76 -14.13 -25.91
N ALA A 6 16.62 -14.85 -24.80
CA ALA A 6 15.78 -14.44 -23.69
C ALA A 6 16.16 -13.00 -23.37
N VAL A 7 15.24 -12.06 -23.65
CA VAL A 7 15.36 -10.66 -23.26
C VAL A 7 15.47 -10.69 -21.74
N GLN A 8 16.69 -10.62 -21.22
CA GLN A 8 16.90 -10.51 -19.79
C GLN A 8 16.23 -9.21 -19.35
N ASP A 9 15.20 -9.34 -18.53
CA ASP A 9 14.60 -8.21 -17.84
C ASP A 9 15.75 -7.46 -17.14
N PRO A 10 15.98 -6.17 -17.45
CA PRO A 10 17.07 -5.38 -16.86
C PRO A 10 16.96 -5.26 -15.33
N PHE A 11 15.86 -5.71 -14.73
CA PHE A 11 15.61 -5.77 -13.30
C PHE A 11 15.54 -7.18 -12.71
N SER A 12 15.87 -8.22 -13.48
CA SER A 12 16.07 -9.58 -12.96
C SER A 12 17.37 -9.60 -12.15
N PRO A 13 17.30 -9.70 -10.81
CA PRO A 13 18.52 -9.76 -10.02
C PRO A 13 19.25 -11.05 -10.35
N SER A 14 20.59 -11.01 -10.38
CA SER A 14 21.38 -12.25 -10.44
C SER A 14 21.04 -13.14 -9.23
N LEU A 15 21.20 -14.47 -9.37
CA LEU A 15 20.97 -15.40 -8.26
C LEU A 15 21.79 -15.01 -7.01
N GLU A 16 23.02 -14.52 -7.21
CA GLU A 16 23.86 -14.01 -6.12
C GLU A 16 23.28 -12.80 -5.40
N SER A 17 22.55 -11.93 -6.11
CA SER A 17 21.91 -10.77 -5.51
C SER A 17 20.62 -11.13 -4.77
N LEU A 18 19.89 -12.17 -5.21
CA LEU A 18 18.75 -12.73 -4.49
C LEU A 18 19.17 -13.34 -3.15
N LEU A 19 20.30 -14.06 -3.12
CA LEU A 19 20.82 -14.70 -1.91
C LEU A 19 21.32 -13.71 -0.84
N LYS A 20 21.53 -12.43 -1.20
CA LYS A 20 21.92 -11.37 -0.26
C LYS A 20 20.73 -10.72 0.45
N ILE A 21 19.50 -11.03 0.04
CA ILE A 21 18.29 -10.43 0.62
C ILE A 21 17.95 -11.11 1.95
N ASN A 22 17.83 -10.30 3.00
CA ASN A 22 17.38 -10.77 4.32
C ASN A 22 15.85 -10.76 4.39
N TYR A 23 15.20 -11.85 4.00
CA TYR A 23 13.74 -11.99 4.07
C TYR A 23 13.20 -12.10 5.50
N ASN A 24 11.92 -11.79 5.71
CA ASN A 24 11.23 -11.86 7.00
C ASN A 24 11.87 -11.01 8.12
N THR A 25 12.59 -9.93 7.76
CA THR A 25 13.24 -9.02 8.70
C THR A 25 13.33 -7.61 8.11
N MET A 26 13.83 -6.65 8.90
CA MET A 26 14.30 -5.36 8.40
C MET A 26 15.63 -5.56 7.64
N ASP A 27 15.62 -5.29 6.34
CA ASP A 27 16.79 -5.40 5.44
C ASP A 27 17.24 -3.99 5.01
N GLY A 28 18.08 -3.38 5.84
CA GLY A 28 18.44 -1.97 5.69
C GLY A 28 17.23 -1.07 5.94
N LEU A 29 16.79 -0.33 4.92
CA LEU A 29 15.60 0.54 4.97
C LEU A 29 14.32 -0.14 4.50
N ILE A 30 14.41 -1.37 4.00
CA ILE A 30 13.27 -2.11 3.47
C ILE A 30 12.75 -3.03 4.56
N ASP A 31 11.53 -2.80 5.02
CA ASP A 31 10.82 -3.79 5.83
C ASP A 31 10.37 -4.93 4.93
N ARG A 32 10.89 -6.13 5.18
CA ARG A 32 10.51 -7.36 4.47
C ARG A 32 9.71 -8.29 5.36
N GLN A 33 9.17 -7.83 6.48
CA GLN A 33 8.28 -8.62 7.32
C GLN A 33 6.86 -8.53 6.78
N SER A 34 6.19 -9.67 6.65
CA SER A 34 4.77 -9.67 6.31
C SER A 34 3.92 -9.48 7.57
N PHE A 35 2.83 -8.72 7.44
CA PHE A 35 1.78 -8.64 8.45
C PHE A 35 1.03 -9.97 8.64
N HIS A 36 1.19 -10.91 7.70
CA HIS A 36 0.63 -12.25 7.75
C HIS A 36 1.56 -13.29 8.42
N GLY A 37 2.69 -12.83 8.98
CA GLY A 37 3.69 -13.69 9.63
C GLY A 37 4.82 -14.09 8.69
N LEU A 38 5.52 -15.18 9.03
CA LEU A 38 6.65 -15.65 8.24
C LEU A 38 6.16 -16.24 6.91
N TYR A 39 6.70 -15.75 5.79
CA TYR A 39 6.48 -16.34 4.48
C TYR A 39 7.64 -17.27 4.09
N ALA A 40 7.32 -18.31 3.32
CA ALA A 40 8.30 -19.25 2.83
C ALA A 40 9.22 -18.60 1.79
N VAL A 41 10.49 -19.01 1.79
CA VAL A 41 11.47 -18.65 0.77
C VAL A 41 11.97 -19.94 0.13
N GLN A 42 11.84 -20.05 -1.19
CA GLN A 42 12.25 -21.20 -1.98
C GLN A 42 13.12 -20.73 -3.13
N ASP A 43 14.29 -21.36 -3.32
CA ASP A 43 15.26 -21.01 -4.36
C ASP A 43 15.66 -19.52 -4.36
N GLY A 44 15.76 -18.94 -3.16
CA GLY A 44 16.08 -17.52 -2.98
C GLY A 44 14.94 -16.55 -3.32
N LEU A 45 13.72 -17.05 -3.53
CA LEU A 45 12.53 -16.22 -3.82
C LEU A 45 11.45 -16.45 -2.75
N PRO A 46 10.79 -15.38 -2.28
CA PRO A 46 9.67 -15.53 -1.35
C PRO A 46 8.46 -16.10 -2.09
N LEU A 47 7.61 -16.83 -1.38
CA LEU A 47 6.35 -17.35 -1.89
C LEU A 47 5.19 -16.53 -1.34
N ASN A 48 4.30 -16.10 -2.23
CA ASN A 48 3.11 -15.35 -1.88
C ASN A 48 2.24 -16.15 -0.89
N PRO A 49 1.92 -15.58 0.30
CA PRO A 49 1.21 -16.30 1.35
C PRO A 49 -0.24 -16.66 0.98
N MET A 50 -0.82 -16.00 -0.03
CA MET A 50 -2.16 -16.31 -0.54
C MET A 50 -2.15 -17.35 -1.69
N GLY A 51 -0.98 -17.90 -2.01
CA GLY A 51 -0.82 -18.93 -3.04
C GLY A 51 -0.42 -18.38 -4.41
N ARG A 52 -0.55 -19.25 -5.42
CA ARG A 52 -0.09 -18.96 -6.78
C ARG A 52 -0.98 -17.92 -7.45
N THR A 53 -0.37 -16.90 -8.05
CA THR A 53 -1.04 -15.93 -8.92
C THR A 53 -0.89 -16.30 -10.40
N GLY A 54 -0.01 -17.25 -10.73
CA GLY A 54 0.27 -17.69 -12.10
C GLY A 54 1.35 -16.87 -12.80
N LEU A 55 2.03 -15.98 -12.07
CA LEU A 55 3.12 -15.15 -12.57
C LEU A 55 4.30 -15.16 -11.59
N ARG A 56 5.47 -15.63 -12.03
CA ARG A 56 6.71 -15.60 -11.24
C ARG A 56 7.45 -14.28 -11.39
N GLY A 57 8.41 -14.06 -10.50
CA GLY A 57 9.22 -12.85 -10.47
C GLY A 57 8.54 -11.72 -9.70
N ARG A 58 9.10 -10.51 -9.77
CA ARG A 58 8.65 -9.37 -8.97
C ARG A 58 7.55 -8.54 -9.66
N GLY A 59 7.36 -8.75 -10.96
CA GLY A 59 6.46 -7.94 -11.78
C GLY A 59 6.81 -6.46 -11.70
N ARG A 60 5.80 -5.62 -11.45
CA ARG A 60 5.95 -4.15 -11.35
C ARG A 60 6.18 -3.66 -9.91
N LEU A 61 6.28 -4.55 -8.94
CA LEU A 61 6.47 -4.17 -7.54
C LEU A 61 7.94 -3.82 -7.24
N HIS A 62 8.17 -3.02 -6.21
CA HIS A 62 9.50 -2.50 -5.91
C HIS A 62 10.43 -3.61 -5.42
N CYS A 63 9.96 -4.46 -4.49
CA CYS A 63 10.76 -5.51 -3.86
C CYS A 63 10.09 -6.88 -3.97
N PHE A 64 10.90 -7.93 -3.82
CA PHE A 64 10.40 -9.29 -3.61
C PHE A 64 9.84 -9.40 -2.19
N GLY A 65 8.75 -10.15 -2.04
CA GLY A 65 8.03 -10.29 -0.77
C GLY A 65 6.96 -9.20 -0.59
N PRO A 66 6.67 -8.79 0.64
CA PRO A 66 5.67 -7.77 0.92
C PRO A 66 6.13 -6.37 0.47
N ASN A 67 5.23 -5.64 -0.19
CA ASN A 67 5.40 -4.24 -0.57
C ASN A 67 4.38 -3.42 0.22
N HIS A 68 4.84 -2.75 1.28
CA HIS A 68 3.96 -2.06 2.22
C HIS A 68 3.40 -0.75 1.67
N ALA A 69 2.10 -0.57 1.87
CA ALA A 69 1.34 0.62 1.51
C ALA A 69 0.56 1.16 2.72
N LEU A 70 0.23 2.45 2.69
CA LEU A 70 -0.62 3.10 3.68
C LEU A 70 -1.83 3.74 2.99
N HIS A 71 -3.02 3.44 3.50
CA HIS A 71 -4.28 4.00 3.01
C HIS A 71 -4.98 4.80 4.11
N PRO A 72 -4.80 6.13 4.17
CA PRO A 72 -5.59 6.98 5.04
C PRO A 72 -7.04 7.07 4.54
N ILE A 73 -7.99 6.81 5.43
CA ILE A 73 -9.42 6.94 5.19
C ILE A 73 -9.90 8.15 5.99
N VAL A 74 -9.89 9.31 5.35
CA VAL A 74 -10.29 10.57 5.98
C VAL A 74 -11.80 10.74 5.80
N THR A 75 -12.53 10.82 6.91
CA THR A 75 -13.99 10.89 6.90
C THR A 75 -14.51 12.03 7.77
N ARG A 76 -15.71 12.51 7.44
CA ARG A 76 -16.51 13.41 8.29
C ARG A 76 -18.00 13.14 8.09
N TRP A 77 -18.84 13.64 8.98
CA TRP A 77 -20.29 13.61 8.76
C TRP A 77 -20.69 14.60 7.67
N ARG A 78 -21.58 14.16 6.76
CA ARG A 78 -22.26 15.08 5.85
C ARG A 78 -23.26 15.92 6.64
N ARG A 79 -23.27 17.23 6.44
CA ARG A 79 -24.15 18.18 7.17
C ARG A 79 -25.08 18.96 6.25
N ASN A 80 -26.24 19.32 6.79
CA ASN A 80 -27.18 20.30 6.23
C ASN A 80 -26.66 21.73 6.45
N LEU A 81 -27.33 22.72 5.85
CA LEU A 81 -27.01 24.15 6.02
C LEU A 81 -27.11 24.63 7.48
N ASP A 82 -27.95 23.98 8.29
CA ASP A 82 -28.11 24.26 9.73
C ASP A 82 -27.06 23.55 10.61
N GLY A 83 -26.12 22.82 10.02
CA GLY A 83 -25.07 22.07 10.73
C GLY A 83 -25.51 20.69 11.24
N SER A 84 -26.78 20.30 11.09
CA SER A 84 -27.27 18.97 11.48
C SER A 84 -26.72 17.87 10.56
N ILE A 85 -26.48 16.67 11.10
CA ILE A 85 -25.97 15.52 10.33
C ILE A 85 -27.06 15.00 9.40
N ILE A 86 -26.75 14.89 8.10
CA ILE A 86 -27.65 14.30 7.11
C ILE A 86 -27.81 12.81 7.39
N ARG A 87 -29.05 12.33 7.35
CA ARG A 87 -29.38 10.91 7.46
C ARG A 87 -30.10 10.44 6.21
N LYS A 88 -29.73 9.25 5.74
CA LYS A 88 -30.52 8.49 4.76
C LYS A 88 -31.17 7.35 5.53
N THR A 89 -32.50 7.37 5.62
CA THR A 89 -33.28 6.54 6.54
C THR A 89 -32.78 6.66 7.99
N LEU A 90 -32.28 5.59 8.59
CA LEU A 90 -31.79 5.57 9.98
C LEU A 90 -30.27 5.77 10.10
N LYS A 91 -29.53 5.76 8.97
CA LYS A 91 -28.07 5.84 8.96
C LYS A 91 -27.59 7.27 8.69
N LYS A 92 -26.61 7.72 9.48
CA LYS A 92 -25.87 8.97 9.23
C LYS A 92 -25.06 8.84 7.94
N MET A 93 -24.98 9.92 7.17
CA MET A 93 -24.21 9.96 5.93
C MET A 93 -22.78 10.43 6.18
N LEU A 94 -21.80 9.67 5.70
CA LEU A 94 -20.39 10.04 5.70
C LEU A 94 -19.98 10.71 4.38
N GLU A 95 -19.03 11.63 4.48
CA GLU A 95 -18.19 12.08 3.37
C GLU A 95 -16.80 11.50 3.54
N VAL A 96 -16.16 11.18 2.42
CA VAL A 96 -14.80 10.60 2.38
C VAL A 96 -13.94 11.44 1.44
N LEU A 97 -12.72 11.76 1.86
CA LEU A 97 -11.75 12.38 0.98
C LEU A 97 -11.24 11.35 -0.04
N VAL A 98 -11.44 11.65 -1.30
CA VAL A 98 -10.93 10.87 -2.44
C VAL A 98 -10.16 11.78 -3.38
N ALA A 99 -9.22 11.20 -4.11
CA ALA A 99 -8.45 11.90 -5.13
C ALA A 99 -8.62 11.20 -6.48
N GLN A 100 -8.80 11.99 -7.53
CA GLN A 100 -8.73 11.53 -8.91
C GLN A 100 -7.36 11.89 -9.48
N TYR A 101 -6.70 10.92 -10.10
CA TYR A 101 -5.39 11.15 -10.72
C TYR A 101 -5.56 11.67 -12.15
N PRO A 102 -4.73 12.63 -12.63
CA PRO A 102 -4.90 13.25 -13.95
C PRO A 102 -4.96 12.30 -15.15
N LEU A 103 -4.41 11.09 -15.00
CA LEU A 103 -4.34 10.07 -16.05
C LEU A 103 -5.27 8.87 -15.79
N SER A 104 -6.19 8.98 -14.81
CA SER A 104 -7.07 7.90 -14.38
C SER A 104 -8.49 8.43 -14.17
N ASP A 105 -9.46 7.77 -14.80
CA ASP A 105 -10.89 8.06 -14.59
C ASP A 105 -11.44 7.48 -13.27
N VAL A 106 -10.57 6.86 -12.47
CA VAL A 106 -10.92 6.24 -11.19
C VAL A 106 -10.57 7.16 -10.02
N TRP A 107 -11.56 7.36 -9.15
CA TRP A 107 -11.38 7.97 -7.82
C TRP A 107 -10.82 6.94 -6.84
N ALA A 108 -9.79 7.33 -6.09
CA ALA A 108 -9.14 6.46 -5.12
C ALA A 108 -8.94 7.16 -3.77
N LEU A 109 -8.76 6.37 -2.72
CA LEU A 109 -8.26 6.89 -1.44
C LEU A 109 -6.87 7.51 -1.65
N PRO A 110 -6.51 8.58 -0.91
CA PRO A 110 -5.22 9.26 -1.03
C PRO A 110 -4.09 8.47 -0.35
N GLY A 111 -4.00 7.18 -0.63
CA GLY A 111 -2.98 6.26 -0.12
C GLY A 111 -2.01 5.80 -1.21
N GLY A 112 -1.20 4.82 -0.84
CA GLY A 112 -0.30 4.14 -1.78
C GLY A 112 0.93 3.57 -1.10
N SER A 113 1.89 3.16 -1.94
CA SER A 113 3.17 2.60 -1.50
C SER A 113 3.93 3.56 -0.58
N LEU A 114 4.56 2.99 0.44
CA LEU A 114 5.56 3.67 1.25
C LEU A 114 6.93 3.42 0.63
N GLU A 115 7.67 4.50 0.37
CA GLU A 115 9.07 4.39 -0.02
C GLU A 115 9.92 3.99 1.20
N PRO A 116 11.08 3.33 1.01
CA PRO A 116 11.95 2.93 2.12
C PRO A 116 12.29 4.11 3.04
N GLY A 117 12.06 3.93 4.35
CA GLY A 117 12.30 4.97 5.37
C GLY A 117 11.26 6.10 5.42
N GLU A 118 10.25 6.10 4.54
CA GLU A 118 9.21 7.12 4.53
C GLU A 118 8.00 6.74 5.40
N THR A 119 7.35 7.75 5.95
CA THR A 119 6.20 7.60 6.86
C THR A 119 4.87 8.00 6.22
N LEU A 120 4.91 8.70 5.09
CA LEU A 120 3.74 9.08 4.30
C LEU A 120 3.93 8.61 2.85
N PRO A 121 2.89 8.06 2.20
CA PRO A 121 2.93 7.72 0.79
C PRO A 121 3.28 8.92 -0.08
N LEU A 122 4.05 8.69 -1.15
CA LEU A 122 4.43 9.74 -2.10
C LEU A 122 3.19 10.45 -2.68
N LYS A 123 2.14 9.68 -3.01
CA LYS A 123 0.89 10.23 -3.55
C LYS A 123 0.19 11.18 -2.56
N LEU A 124 0.21 10.84 -1.27
CA LEU A 124 -0.37 11.69 -0.23
C LEU A 124 0.41 12.99 -0.07
N LYS A 125 1.75 12.94 -0.17
CA LYS A 125 2.61 14.12 -0.14
C LYS A 125 2.37 15.09 -1.31
N TRP A 126 1.84 14.62 -2.43
CA TRP A 126 1.46 15.48 -3.56
C TRP A 126 0.12 16.19 -3.33
N ILE A 127 -0.78 15.55 -2.59
CA ILE A 127 -2.11 16.09 -2.27
C ILE A 127 -2.01 17.07 -1.11
N LEU A 128 -1.25 16.72 -0.07
CA LEU A 128 -1.05 17.55 1.10
C LEU A 128 0.09 18.53 0.89
N ARG A 129 -0.16 19.81 1.18
CA ARG A 129 0.93 20.80 1.23
C ARG A 129 1.93 20.42 2.33
N ARG A 130 3.21 20.74 2.09
CA ARG A 130 4.34 20.28 2.90
C ARG A 130 4.24 20.68 4.37
N GLU A 131 3.69 21.86 4.65
CA GLU A 131 3.47 22.37 5.99
C GLU A 131 2.52 21.50 6.84
N PHE A 132 1.65 20.70 6.22
CA PHE A 132 0.67 19.84 6.90
C PHE A 132 1.15 18.40 7.13
N TRP A 133 2.31 18.01 6.61
CA TRP A 133 2.76 16.60 6.66
C TRP A 133 2.91 16.09 8.10
N LEU A 134 3.55 16.87 8.99
CA LEU A 134 3.74 16.46 10.38
C LEU A 134 2.42 16.36 11.15
N GLN A 135 1.51 17.30 10.90
CA GLN A 135 0.19 17.30 11.51
C GLN A 135 -0.63 16.09 11.04
N PHE A 136 -0.56 15.77 9.74
CA PHE A 136 -1.23 14.60 9.19
C PHE A 136 -0.65 13.29 9.72
N GLN A 137 0.67 13.18 9.89
CA GLN A 137 1.29 12.03 10.57
C GLN A 137 0.75 11.84 11.99
N ASN A 138 0.56 12.94 12.74
CA ASN A 138 -0.03 12.87 14.08
C ASN A 138 -1.50 12.43 14.03
N LEU A 139 -2.29 12.90 13.05
CA LEU A 139 -3.65 12.43 12.83
C LEU A 139 -3.68 10.92 12.55
N LEU A 140 -2.76 10.40 11.74
CA LEU A 140 -2.67 8.96 11.47
C LEU A 140 -2.33 8.16 12.71
N LYS A 141 -1.43 8.66 13.57
CA LYS A 141 -1.10 8.01 14.86
C LYS A 141 -2.28 7.97 15.82
N GLN A 142 -3.16 8.97 15.77
CA GLN A 142 -4.38 9.06 16.60
C GLN A 142 -5.58 8.35 15.95
N GLY A 143 -5.48 8.03 14.65
CA GLY A 143 -6.50 7.34 13.89
C GLY A 143 -6.68 5.89 14.34
N THR A 144 -7.75 5.28 13.86
CA THR A 144 -8.05 3.87 14.13
C THR A 144 -7.57 3.01 12.97
N GLU A 145 -6.68 2.06 13.23
CA GLU A 145 -6.35 1.02 12.25
C GLU A 145 -7.61 0.17 11.99
N VAL A 146 -8.09 0.15 10.75
CA VAL A 146 -9.29 -0.61 10.35
C VAL A 146 -8.93 -1.86 9.57
N HIS A 147 -7.73 -1.91 8.99
CA HIS A 147 -7.22 -3.07 8.28
C HIS A 147 -5.70 -3.07 8.29
N LYS A 148 -5.11 -4.26 8.39
CA LYS A 148 -3.68 -4.50 8.23
C LYS A 148 -3.46 -5.89 7.65
N GLY A 149 -2.83 -5.99 6.49
CA GLY A 149 -2.58 -7.29 5.87
C GLY A 149 -2.42 -7.26 4.36
N TYR A 150 -2.54 -8.44 3.78
CA TYR A 150 -2.49 -8.67 2.34
C TYR A 150 -3.59 -7.89 1.60
N LEU A 151 -3.21 -7.23 0.51
CA LEU A 151 -4.13 -6.54 -0.39
C LEU A 151 -4.16 -7.28 -1.73
N ASP A 152 -5.35 -7.70 -2.16
CA ASP A 152 -5.56 -8.23 -3.50
C ASP A 152 -5.35 -7.10 -4.53
N ASP A 153 -4.20 -7.14 -5.19
CA ASP A 153 -3.73 -6.12 -6.11
C ASP A 153 -3.31 -6.79 -7.42
N PRO A 154 -3.70 -6.26 -8.58
CA PRO A 154 -3.37 -6.86 -9.88
C PRO A 154 -1.85 -6.91 -10.17
N ARG A 155 -1.02 -6.24 -9.37
CA ARG A 155 0.45 -6.32 -9.45
C ARG A 155 1.03 -7.50 -8.68
N ASN A 156 0.24 -8.22 -7.90
CA ASN A 156 0.71 -9.36 -7.11
C ASN A 156 1.21 -10.49 -8.01
N THR A 157 2.31 -11.09 -7.62
CA THR A 157 2.96 -12.23 -8.27
C THR A 157 3.12 -13.38 -7.27
N ASP A 158 3.67 -14.50 -7.72
CA ASP A 158 4.10 -15.59 -6.85
C ASP A 158 5.22 -15.17 -5.88
N ASN A 159 5.95 -14.09 -6.18
CA ASN A 159 7.16 -13.69 -5.45
C ASN A 159 7.17 -12.24 -4.93
N ALA A 160 6.10 -11.48 -5.15
CA ALA A 160 5.95 -10.12 -4.63
C ALA A 160 4.46 -9.81 -4.48
N TRP A 161 4.08 -9.20 -3.37
CA TRP A 161 2.68 -8.85 -3.12
C TRP A 161 2.57 -7.53 -2.38
N VAL A 162 1.38 -6.92 -2.43
CA VAL A 162 1.07 -5.70 -1.70
C VAL A 162 0.49 -6.06 -0.34
N GLU A 163 0.97 -5.36 0.69
CA GLU A 163 0.32 -5.34 2.00
C GLU A 163 0.01 -3.91 2.38
N THR A 164 -1.06 -3.69 3.13
CA THR A 164 -1.44 -2.35 3.51
C THR A 164 -1.91 -2.23 4.94
N VAL A 165 -1.64 -1.06 5.53
CA VAL A 165 -2.35 -0.56 6.71
C VAL A 165 -3.37 0.46 6.24
N ALA A 166 -4.63 0.29 6.62
CA ALA A 166 -5.67 1.28 6.43
C ALA A 166 -5.99 1.95 7.77
N VAL A 167 -5.89 3.28 7.81
CA VAL A 167 -6.08 4.06 9.03
C VAL A 167 -7.24 5.02 8.83
N SER A 168 -8.30 4.86 9.63
CA SER A 168 -9.45 5.75 9.66
C SER A 168 -9.16 6.98 10.52
N VAL A 169 -9.29 8.16 9.93
CA VAL A 169 -9.22 9.46 10.61
C VAL A 169 -10.58 10.12 10.46
N HIS A 170 -11.31 10.26 11.56
CA HIS A 170 -12.68 10.79 11.55
C HIS A 170 -12.75 12.19 12.18
N PHE A 171 -13.33 13.15 11.46
CA PHE A 171 -13.64 14.48 11.96
C PHE A 171 -15.11 14.57 12.38
N ASP A 172 -15.37 14.51 13.69
CA ASP A 172 -16.73 14.48 14.25
C ASP A 172 -17.37 15.86 14.42
N THR A 173 -16.57 16.89 14.74
CA THR A 173 -17.05 18.23 15.12
C THR A 173 -16.98 19.28 14.00
N GLN A 174 -16.42 18.94 12.84
CA GLN A 174 -16.40 19.81 11.66
C GLN A 174 -17.59 19.56 10.74
#